data_AF-A0A3N5W1D4-F1
#
_entry.id   AF-A0A3N5W1D4-F1
#
_cell.length_a   1.000
_cell.length_b   1.000
_cell.length_c   1.000
_cell.angle_alpha   90.00
_cell.angle_beta   90.00
_cell.angle_gamma   90.00
#
_symmetry.space_group_name_H-M   'P 1'
#
loop_
_entity.id
_entity.type
_entity.pdbx_description
1 polymer ?
#
loop_
_entity_poly.entity_id
_entity_poly.type
_entity_poly.pdbx_seq_one_letter_code
_entity_poly.pdbx_strand_id
1 'polypeptide(L)' 'MDVIIAGVGGQGNIFASIVISQYAMNKKLNVLGAETIGAAQRGGSVVSHIRIAEGAIYSPLISRGQADLLIGMEYV' A
#
# COMPACT_ATOMS: atom_id res chain seq x y z
N MET A 1 -1.31 -4.69 11.07
CA MET A 1 -2.34 -4.37 10.08
C MET A 1 -1.68 -4.24 8.73
N ASP A 2 -2.08 -5.10 7.81
CA ASP A 2 -1.56 -5.21 6.45
C ASP A 2 -2.62 -4.67 5.47
N VAL A 3 -2.29 -3.60 4.76
CA VAL A 3 -3.18 -2.92 3.81
C VAL A 3 -2.63 -3.03 2.40
N ILE A 4 -3.51 -3.36 1.45
CA ILE A 4 -3.25 -3.33 0.02
C ILE A 4 -4.12 -2.24 -0.62
N ILE A 5 -3.50 -1.40 -1.43
CA ILE A 5 -4.21 -0.51 -2.36
C ILE A 5 -3.88 -0.97 -3.77
N ALA A 6 -4.90 -1.42 -4.50
CA ALA A 6 -4.77 -1.81 -5.89
C ALA A 6 -5.38 -0.75 -6.78
N GLY A 7 -4.69 -0.46 -7.88
CA GLY A 7 -5.30 0.27 -8.96
C GLY A 7 -4.44 0.42 -10.22
N VAL A 8 -4.69 1.46 -11.01
CA VAL A 8 -3.93 1.85 -12.21
C VAL A 8 -3.14 3.12 -11.97
N GLY A 9 -2.01 3.23 -12.66
CA GLY A 9 -1.16 4.42 -12.60
C GLY A 9 -1.92 5.70 -12.95
N GLY A 10 -1.81 6.71 -12.08
CA GLY A 10 -2.43 8.03 -12.24
C GLY A 10 -3.70 8.28 -11.41
N GLN A 11 -4.19 7.29 -10.65
CA GLN A 11 -5.41 7.43 -9.82
C GLN A 11 -5.14 7.86 -8.37
N GLY A 12 -3.87 8.00 -7.98
CA GLY A 12 -3.50 8.46 -6.64
C GLY A 12 -3.20 7.37 -5.61
N ASN A 13 -3.05 6.10 -6.01
CA ASN A 13 -2.76 4.97 -5.11
C ASN A 13 -1.57 5.22 -4.19
N ILE A 14 -0.45 5.67 -4.76
CA ILE A 14 0.78 5.98 -4.02
C ILE A 14 0.54 7.17 -3.06
N PHE A 15 -0.26 8.15 -3.47
CA PHE A 15 -0.58 9.26 -2.58
C PHE A 15 -1.43 8.81 -1.39
N ALA A 16 -2.45 7.97 -1.64
CA ALA A 16 -3.25 7.38 -0.57
C ALA A 16 -2.40 6.53 0.38
N SER A 17 -1.43 5.75 -0.14
CA SER A 17 -0.54 4.94 0.69
C SER A 17 0.34 5.80 1.60
N ILE A 18 0.85 6.93 1.08
CA ILE A 18 1.63 7.91 1.85
C ILE A 18 0.78 8.55 2.95
N VAL A 19 -0.45 8.99 2.64
CA VAL A 19 -1.33 9.64 3.64
C VAL A 19 -1.65 8.70 4.80
N ILE A 20 -2.00 7.44 4.51
CA ILE A 20 -2.26 6.42 5.54
C ILE A 20 -1.01 6.15 6.37
N SER A 21 0.14 6.01 5.71
CA SER A 21 1.43 5.77 6.38
C SER A 21 1.80 6.92 7.31
N GLN A 22 1.65 8.16 6.87
CA GLN A 22 1.91 9.35 7.68
C GLN A 22 1.00 9.42 8.90
N TYR A 23 -0.29 9.12 8.73
CA TYR A 23 -1.22 9.06 9.86
C TYR A 23 -0.77 8.02 10.91
N ALA A 24 -0.40 6.81 10.48
CA ALA A 24 0.06 5.75 11.36
C ALA A 24 1.39 6.10 12.07
N MET A 25 2.35 6.69 11.33
CA MET A 25 3.60 7.18 11.93
C MET A 25 3.36 8.29 12.97
N ASN A 26 2.41 9.19 12.73
CA ASN A 26 2.02 10.21 13.71
C ASN A 26 1.39 9.62 14.98
N LYS A 27 0.83 8.40 14.89
CA LYS A 27 0.37 7.61 16.02
C LYS A 27 1.49 6.80 16.71
N LYS A 28 2.75 7.03 16.34
CA LYS A 28 3.95 6.33 16.84
C LYS A 28 3.97 4.83 16.52
N LEU A 29 3.30 4.42 15.44
CA LEU A 29 3.37 3.05 14.93
C LEU A 29 4.51 2.93 13.91
N ASN A 30 5.10 1.74 13.83
CA ASN A 30 6.05 1.42 12.78
C ASN A 30 5.29 1.18 11.48
N VAL A 31 5.81 1.74 10.40
CA VAL A 31 5.24 1.59 9.06
C VAL A 31 6.34 1.18 8.09
N LEU A 32 6.07 0.16 7.27
CA LEU A 32 6.93 -0.23 6.17
C LEU A 32 6.05 -0.55 4.97
N GLY A 33 6.39 0.00 3.81
CA GLY A 33 5.61 -0.18 2.59
C GLY A 33 6.48 -0.34 1.36
N ALA A 34 5.87 -0.84 0.30
CA ALA A 34 6.48 -0.96 -1.02
C ALA A 34 5.42 -0.81 -2.10
N GLU A 35 5.84 -0.28 -3.23
CA GLU A 35 5.00 -0.04 -4.40
C GLU A 35 5.42 -1.03 -5.50
N THR A 36 4.46 -1.81 -6.00
CA THR A 36 4.65 -2.64 -7.19
C THR A 36 4.02 -1.90 -8.36
N ILE A 37 4.84 -1.40 -9.27
CA ILE A 37 4.40 -0.61 -10.43
C ILE A 37 4.62 -1.46 -11.69
N GLY A 38 3.55 -1.72 -12.43
CA GLY A 38 3.62 -2.41 -13.71
C GLY A 38 4.45 -1.64 -14.73
N ALA A 39 5.17 -2.36 -15.59
CA ALA A 39 6.10 -1.78 -16.56
C ALA A 39 5.43 -0.93 -17.67
N ALA A 40 4.09 -0.84 -17.71
CA ALA A 40 3.37 -0.04 -18.70
C ALA A 40 3.45 1.45 -18.34
N GLN A 41 3.82 2.30 -19.32
CA GLN A 41 3.97 3.75 -19.12
C GLN A 41 2.67 4.47 -18.71
N ARG A 42 1.49 3.94 -19.10
CA ARG A 42 0.16 4.43 -18.70
C ARG A 42 -0.79 3.25 -18.57
N GLY A 43 -1.69 3.30 -17.58
CA GLY A 43 -2.66 2.22 -17.33
C GLY A 43 -2.07 0.92 -16.78
N GLY A 44 -0.80 0.92 -16.38
CA GLY A 44 -0.20 -0.22 -15.68
C GLY A 44 -0.79 -0.40 -14.29
N SER A 45 -0.93 -1.65 -13.85
CA SER A 45 -1.35 -1.97 -12.48
C SER A 45 -0.32 -1.42 -11.48
N VAL A 46 -0.81 -0.79 -10.43
CA VAL A 46 -0.07 -0.29 -9.29
C VAL A 46 -0.66 -0.93 -8.04
N VAL A 47 0.20 -1.58 -7.26
CA VAL A 47 -0.18 -2.19 -5.98
C VAL A 47 0.69 -1.60 -4.87
N SER A 48 0.07 -0.91 -3.93
CA SER A 48 0.71 -0.36 -2.74
C SER A 48 0.54 -1.31 -1.57
N HIS A 49 1.65 -1.72 -0.97
CA HIS A 49 1.70 -2.49 0.27
C HIS A 49 1.99 -1.56 1.44
N ILE A 50 1.19 -1.63 2.50
CA ILE A 50 1.40 -0.86 3.73
C ILE A 50 1.27 -1.80 4.91
N ARG A 51 2.35 -1.98 5.67
CA ARG A 51 2.34 -2.74 6.91
C ARG A 51 2.47 -1.78 8.07
N ILE A 52 1.57 -1.91 9.05
CA ILE A 52 1.50 -1.06 10.24
C ILE A 52 1.53 -1.96 11.46
N ALA A 53 2.48 -1.73 12.38
CA ALA A 53 2.61 -2.52 13.61
C ALA A 53 3.16 -1.69 14.77
N GLU A 54 2.89 -2.11 15.99
CA GLU A 54 3.57 -1.59 17.18
C GLU A 54 5.04 -2.06 17.26
N GLY A 55 5.29 -3.30 16.82
CA GLY A 55 6.61 -3.92 16.79
C GLY A 55 7.38 -3.70 15.49
N ALA A 56 8.56 -4.32 15.41
CA ALA A 56 9.40 -4.28 14.21
C ALA A 56 8.72 -4.95 13.01
N ILE A 57 8.94 -4.39 11.81
CA ILE A 57 8.47 -4.94 10.55
C ILE A 57 9.69 -5.37 9.73
N TYR A 58 9.75 -6.64 9.34
CA TYR A 58 10.94 -7.24 8.71
C TYR A 58 10.88 -7.31 7.18
N SER A 59 9.70 -7.10 6.58
CA SER A 59 9.51 -7.13 5.13
C SER A 59 8.39 -6.18 4.73
N PRO A 60 8.51 -5.43 3.62
CA PRO A 60 7.45 -4.53 3.16
C PRO A 60 6.32 -5.25 2.42
N LEU A 61 6.60 -6.40 1.80
CA LEU A 61 5.65 -7.07 0.91
C LEU A 61 4.67 -7.92 1.71
N ILE A 62 3.37 -7.77 1.42
CA ILE A 62 2.29 -8.55 2.01
C ILE A 62 2.07 -9.80 1.17
N SER A 63 2.03 -10.96 1.83
CA SER A 63 1.82 -12.24 1.16
C SER A 63 0.39 -12.38 0.67
N ARG A 64 0.19 -13.16 -0.40
CA ARG A 64 -1.14 -13.40 -0.96
C ARG A 64 -2.09 -13.96 0.11
N GLY A 65 -3.29 -13.36 0.18
CA GLY A 65 -4.33 -13.76 1.15
C GLY A 65 -4.07 -13.32 2.59
N GLN A 66 -3.07 -12.47 2.84
CA GLN A 66 -2.71 -11.96 4.18
C GLN A 66 -3.03 -10.48 4.37
N ALA A 67 -3.76 -9.84 3.45
CA ALA A 67 -4.20 -8.46 3.64
C ALA A 67 -5.37 -8.42 4.62
N ASP A 68 -5.28 -7.55 5.63
CA ASP A 68 -6.40 -7.22 6.52
C ASP A 68 -7.41 -6.29 5.81
N LEU A 69 -6.92 -5.46 4.88
CA LEU A 69 -7.72 -4.51 4.12
C LEU A 69 -7.24 -4.44 2.66
N LEU A 70 -8.20 -4.52 1.72
CA LEU A 70 -7.99 -4.32 0.29
C LEU A 70 -8.81 -3.13 -0.19
N ILE A 71 -8.15 -2.15 -0.79
CA ILE A 71 -8.77 -0.93 -1.36
C ILE A 71 -8.56 -0.94 -2.87
N GLY A 72 -9.64 -0.81 -3.64
CA GLY A 72 -9.60 -0.62 -5.09
C GLY A 72 -9.75 0.86 -5.45
N MET A 73 -8.90 1.38 -6.34
CA MET A 73 -8.87 2.79 -6.73
C MET A 73 -9.37 3.09 -8.16
N GLU A 74 -9.69 2.07 -8.94
CA GLU A 74 -10.47 2.22 -10.17
C GLU A 74 -11.69 1.31 -10.17
N TYR A 75 -12.66 1.73 -10.98
CA TYR A 75 -13.71 0.85 -11.45
C TYR A 75 -13.17 0.01 -12.61
N VAL A 76 -13.58 -1.25 -12.67
CA VAL A 76 -13.32 -2.18 -13.78
C VAL A 76 -14.25 -1.91 -14.96
#